data_AF-A0A2H3D934-F1
#
_entry.id   AF-A0A2H3D934-F1
#
_cell.length_a   1.000
_cell.length_b   1.000
_cell.length_c   1.000
_cell.angle_alpha   90.00
_cell.angle_beta   90.00
_cell.angle_gamma   90.00
#
_symmetry.space_group_name_H-M   'P 1'
#
loop_
_entity.id
_entity.type
_entity.pdbx_description
1 polymer ?
#
loop_
_entity_poly.entity_id
_entity_poly.type
_entity_poly.pdbx_seq_one_letter_code
_entity_poly.pdbx_strand_id
1 'polypeptide(L)'
;MLIDVTPGSRQKAHEPWTLEKLYHERCLALGSAIDTATLGSYNSALNSYITFCKIHNFPVKPTADTMSYYVVFMSAHIKPDSVSSYLSGICNRLENFFPDIHKIRNSPIVSHTLKGCRRLKGSEIKRKSPLSRDNIRHAIKTLSPSSDYDDSLFLALLVTGFNSLLCLAELSMPDSKKSRNWRKIVRRTSVEWLAEGYAFFLPAHKANTAFEGNKQGVLPYLIQARGRWSSMAFKIYIQKNPVLLQAMIDTRAPSI
;
A
#
# COMPACT_ATOMS: atom_id res chain seq x y z
N MET A 1 4.89 -40.97 10.94
CA MET A 1 4.09 -41.54 9.83
C MET A 1 4.70 -41.03 8.54
N LEU A 2 5.43 -41.87 7.81
CA LEU A 2 5.96 -41.52 6.49
C LEU A 2 4.81 -41.69 5.49
N ILE A 3 4.52 -40.64 4.74
CA ILE A 3 3.52 -40.67 3.68
C ILE A 3 4.29 -40.93 2.39
N ASP A 4 4.06 -42.08 1.76
CA ASP A 4 4.69 -42.41 0.49
C ASP A 4 4.09 -41.61 -0.66
N VAL A 5 4.93 -41.31 -1.66
CA VAL A 5 4.49 -40.64 -2.88
C VAL A 5 3.62 -41.61 -3.69
N THR A 6 2.46 -41.14 -4.15
CA THR A 6 1.52 -41.96 -4.92
C THR A 6 2.17 -42.46 -6.22
N PRO A 7 2.12 -43.77 -6.53
CA PRO A 7 2.57 -44.30 -7.81
C PRO A 7 1.83 -43.62 -8.97
N GLY A 8 2.57 -43.17 -9.99
CA GLY A 8 2.02 -42.49 -11.18
C GLY A 8 2.17 -40.97 -11.22
N SER A 9 2.84 -40.35 -10.22
CA SER A 9 3.20 -38.93 -10.30
C SER A 9 4.14 -38.66 -11.50
N ARG A 10 3.80 -37.70 -12.35
CA ARG A 10 4.61 -37.29 -13.52
C ARG A 10 5.65 -36.22 -13.19
N GLN A 11 5.99 -36.05 -11.90
CA GLN A 11 6.99 -35.06 -11.51
C GLN A 11 8.35 -35.45 -12.07
N LYS A 12 9.07 -34.48 -12.65
CA LYS A 12 10.45 -34.70 -13.09
C LYS A 12 11.31 -34.99 -11.86
N ALA A 13 12.27 -35.89 -12.00
CA ALA A 13 13.28 -36.09 -10.96
C ALA A 13 14.05 -34.78 -10.76
N HIS A 14 14.10 -34.31 -9.52
CA HIS A 14 14.87 -33.15 -9.12
C HIS A 14 15.99 -33.61 -8.19
N GLU A 15 17.22 -33.19 -8.46
CA GLU A 15 18.34 -33.42 -7.55
C GLU A 15 18.03 -32.79 -6.18
N PRO A 16 18.24 -33.53 -5.07
CA PRO A 16 17.97 -33.02 -3.74
C PRO A 16 18.89 -31.83 -3.46
N TRP A 17 18.31 -30.73 -2.97
CA TRP A 17 19.09 -29.61 -2.50
C TRP A 17 19.61 -29.88 -1.09
N THR A 18 20.83 -29.41 -0.83
CA THR A 18 21.36 -29.39 0.54
C THR A 18 20.49 -28.49 1.43
N LEU A 19 20.51 -28.76 2.73
CA LEU A 19 19.79 -27.94 3.70
C LEU A 19 20.22 -26.47 3.65
N GLU A 20 21.53 -26.21 3.48
CA GLU A 20 22.08 -24.87 3.31
C GLU A 20 21.52 -24.16 2.09
N LYS A 21 21.42 -24.85 0.95
CA LYS A 21 20.84 -24.30 -0.28
C LYS A 21 19.36 -23.97 -0.07
N LEU A 22 18.60 -24.86 0.57
CA LEU A 22 17.19 -24.60 0.92
C LEU A 22 17.04 -23.35 1.79
N TYR A 23 17.89 -23.18 2.80
CA TYR A 23 17.90 -21.97 3.64
C TYR A 23 18.23 -20.72 2.82
N HIS A 24 19.27 -20.78 1.99
CA HIS A 24 19.71 -19.65 1.17
C HIS A 24 18.62 -19.20 0.19
N GLU A 25 18.06 -20.12 -0.60
CA GLU A 25 17.00 -19.83 -1.57
C GLU A 25 15.75 -19.28 -0.88
N ARG A 26 15.39 -19.83 0.28
CA ARG A 26 14.29 -19.29 1.09
C ARG A 26 14.56 -17.86 1.56
N CYS A 27 15.78 -17.54 1.98
CA CYS A 27 16.16 -16.18 2.38
C CYS A 27 16.07 -15.20 1.20
N LEU A 28 16.49 -15.59 -0.01
CA LEU A 28 16.35 -14.78 -1.22
C LEU A 28 14.88 -14.53 -1.58
N ALA A 29 14.04 -15.58 -1.53
CA ALA A 29 12.61 -15.48 -1.81
C ALA A 29 11.90 -14.55 -0.81
N LEU A 30 12.17 -14.72 0.50
CA LEU A 30 11.60 -13.86 1.55
C LEU A 30 12.05 -12.40 1.43
N GLY A 31 13.32 -12.17 1.07
CA GLY A 31 13.83 -10.83 0.80
C GLY A 31 13.16 -10.16 -0.40
N SER A 32 12.81 -10.94 -1.42
CA SER A 32 12.17 -10.46 -2.65
C SER A 32 10.65 -10.26 -2.52
N ALA A 33 10.02 -10.90 -1.53
CA ALA A 33 8.58 -10.78 -1.28
C ALA A 33 8.17 -9.39 -0.75
N ILE A 34 9.13 -8.59 -0.29
CA ILE A 34 8.87 -7.28 0.32
C ILE A 34 9.44 -6.19 -0.55
N ASP A 35 8.62 -5.18 -0.85
CA ASP A 35 9.11 -4.03 -1.57
C ASP A 35 10.18 -3.26 -0.78
N THR A 36 11.24 -2.82 -1.48
CA THR A 36 12.33 -2.03 -0.91
C THR A 36 11.86 -0.77 -0.16
N ALA A 37 10.77 -0.11 -0.61
CA ALA A 37 10.21 1.03 0.09
C ALA A 37 9.56 0.64 1.43
N THR A 38 8.96 -0.55 1.51
CA THR A 38 8.38 -1.12 2.73
C THR A 38 9.45 -1.55 3.73
N LEU A 39 10.60 -2.04 3.22
CA LEU A 39 11.71 -2.49 4.06
C LEU A 39 12.25 -1.38 4.98
N GLY A 40 12.31 -0.12 4.50
CA GLY A 40 12.74 1.02 5.30
C GLY A 40 11.85 1.26 6.53
N SER A 41 10.53 1.22 6.34
CA SER A 41 9.55 1.36 7.42
C SER A 41 9.64 0.21 8.43
N TYR A 42 9.84 -1.02 7.97
CA TYR A 42 9.96 -2.18 8.85
C TYR A 42 11.27 -2.19 9.63
N ASN A 43 12.38 -1.77 9.02
CA ASN A 43 13.65 -1.58 9.74
C ASN A 43 13.53 -0.50 10.81
N SER A 44 12.81 0.59 10.52
CA SER A 44 12.54 1.64 11.51
C SER A 44 11.72 1.10 12.69
N ALA A 45 10.69 0.30 12.42
CA ALA A 45 9.90 -0.35 13.45
C ALA A 45 10.72 -1.34 14.30
N LEU A 46 11.59 -2.14 13.67
CA LEU A 46 12.50 -3.03 14.39
C LEU A 46 13.48 -2.27 15.27
N ASN A 47 14.10 -1.20 14.76
CA ASN A 47 15.02 -0.38 15.53
C ASN A 47 14.34 0.28 16.74
N SER A 48 13.10 0.72 16.57
CA SER A 48 12.27 1.23 17.66
C SER A 48 12.06 0.18 18.76
N TYR A 49 11.75 -1.06 18.38
CA TYR A 49 11.59 -2.16 19.32
C TYR A 49 12.91 -2.56 20.01
N ILE A 50 14.02 -2.66 19.28
CA ILE A 50 15.33 -2.95 19.86
C ILE A 50 15.74 -1.87 20.86
N THR A 51 15.47 -0.60 20.54
CA THR A 51 15.76 0.53 21.43
C THR A 51 14.93 0.44 22.72
N PHE A 52 13.64 0.13 22.60
CA PHE A 52 12.78 -0.16 23.75
C PHE A 52 13.35 -1.31 24.60
N CYS A 53 13.72 -2.43 23.99
CA CYS A 53 14.31 -3.56 24.71
C CYS A 53 15.59 -3.15 25.47
N LYS A 54 16.47 -2.37 24.84
CA LYS A 54 17.72 -1.89 25.46
C LYS A 54 17.46 -0.97 26.65
N ILE A 55 16.57 0.02 26.51
CA ILE A 55 16.32 1.00 27.58
C ILE A 55 15.67 0.34 28.79
N HIS A 56 14.85 -0.70 28.59
CA HIS A 56 14.14 -1.39 29.65
C HIS A 56 14.79 -2.71 30.09
N ASN A 57 16.01 -3.01 29.60
CA ASN A 57 16.72 -4.27 29.86
C ASN A 57 15.88 -5.54 29.57
N PHE A 58 15.03 -5.50 28.54
CA PHE A 58 14.30 -6.66 28.06
C PHE A 58 15.12 -7.45 27.01
N PRO A 59 14.97 -8.78 26.97
CA PRO A 59 15.49 -9.57 25.86
C PRO A 59 14.81 -9.17 24.54
N VAL A 60 15.53 -9.30 23.43
CA VAL A 60 15.01 -9.00 22.08
C VAL A 60 13.94 -10.00 21.64
N LYS A 61 13.94 -11.21 22.23
CA LYS A 61 12.92 -12.23 21.95
C LYS A 61 11.55 -11.72 22.41
N PRO A 62 10.58 -11.53 21.49
CA PRO A 62 9.27 -11.04 21.87
C PRO A 62 8.49 -12.07 22.68
N THR A 63 7.72 -11.56 23.62
CA THR A 63 6.72 -12.27 24.42
C THR A 63 5.42 -11.47 24.40
N ALA A 64 4.32 -12.08 24.84
CA ALA A 64 3.03 -11.39 24.89
C ALA A 64 3.11 -10.14 25.78
N ASP A 65 3.79 -10.25 26.92
CA ASP A 65 4.00 -9.14 27.85
C ASP A 65 4.89 -8.05 27.26
N THR A 66 6.08 -8.40 26.74
CA THR A 66 7.01 -7.40 26.18
C THR A 66 6.41 -6.67 24.98
N MET A 67 5.65 -7.35 24.11
CA MET A 67 4.89 -6.69 23.04
C MET A 67 3.80 -5.79 23.60
N SER A 68 3.08 -6.21 24.66
CA SER A 68 2.04 -5.37 25.27
C SER A 68 2.64 -4.12 25.91
N TYR A 69 3.79 -4.22 26.60
CA TYR A 69 4.50 -3.09 27.17
C TYR A 69 5.01 -2.14 26.10
N TYR A 70 5.56 -2.68 25.01
CA TYR A 70 5.96 -1.88 23.86
C TYR A 70 4.78 -1.09 23.27
N VAL A 71 3.59 -1.71 23.19
CA VAL A 71 2.38 -1.01 22.73
C VAL A 71 2.05 0.18 23.62
N VAL A 72 2.04 0.00 24.94
CA VAL A 72 1.74 1.07 25.90
C VAL A 72 2.77 2.19 25.80
N PHE A 73 4.06 1.82 25.81
CA PHE A 73 5.20 2.73 25.71
C PHE A 73 5.12 3.58 24.44
N MET A 74 5.05 2.94 23.27
CA MET A 74 5.00 3.67 22.00
C MET A 74 3.72 4.48 21.82
N SER A 75 2.59 3.99 22.34
CA SER A 75 1.34 4.76 22.29
C SER A 75 1.40 6.05 23.12
N ALA A 76 2.38 6.23 24.00
CA ALA A 76 2.63 7.50 24.67
C ALA A 76 3.34 8.54 23.78
N HIS A 77 4.02 8.09 22.73
CA HIS A 77 4.85 8.95 21.87
C HIS A 77 4.28 9.11 20.46
N ILE A 78 3.54 8.12 19.97
CA ILE A 78 2.93 8.12 18.63
C ILE A 78 1.48 7.62 18.68
N LYS A 79 0.74 7.81 17.58
CA LYS A 79 -0.65 7.35 17.49
C LYS A 79 -0.73 5.82 17.62
N PRO A 80 -1.71 5.29 18.39
CA PRO A 80 -1.89 3.84 18.55
C PRO A 80 -2.05 3.08 17.21
N ASP A 81 -2.64 3.70 16.19
CA ASP A 81 -2.75 3.06 14.86
C ASP A 81 -1.38 2.92 14.17
N SER A 82 -0.47 3.87 14.38
CA SER A 82 0.92 3.77 13.90
C SER A 82 1.68 2.66 14.64
N VAL A 83 1.41 2.47 15.94
CA VAL A 83 1.98 1.36 16.73
C VAL A 83 1.58 0.01 16.15
N SER A 84 0.33 -0.14 15.71
CA SER A 84 -0.13 -1.37 15.03
C SER A 84 0.68 -1.67 13.76
N SER A 85 0.99 -0.64 12.95
CA SER A 85 1.88 -0.79 11.79
C SER A 85 3.30 -1.16 12.19
N TYR A 86 3.81 -0.62 13.30
CA TYR A 86 5.13 -0.97 13.82
C TYR A 86 5.19 -2.44 14.23
N LEU A 87 4.17 -2.96 14.91
CA LEU A 87 4.09 -4.38 15.26
C LEU A 87 4.12 -5.29 14.03
N SER A 88 3.45 -4.92 12.93
CA SER A 88 3.52 -5.66 11.68
C SER A 88 4.95 -5.70 11.12
N GLY A 89 5.65 -4.57 11.15
CA GLY A 89 7.05 -4.49 10.71
C GLY A 89 7.99 -5.30 11.60
N ILE A 90 7.81 -5.23 12.92
CA ILE A 90 8.59 -6.02 13.90
C ILE A 90 8.38 -7.51 13.64
N CYS A 91 7.12 -7.95 13.51
CA CYS A 91 6.81 -9.35 13.24
C CYS A 91 7.49 -9.84 11.98
N ASN A 92 7.34 -9.10 10.88
CA ASN A 92 7.93 -9.46 9.60
C ASN A 92 9.47 -9.59 9.66
N ARG A 93 10.17 -8.70 10.38
CA ARG A 93 11.64 -8.74 10.46
C ARG A 93 12.16 -9.83 11.38
N LEU A 94 11.40 -10.17 12.43
CA LEU A 94 11.81 -11.12 13.45
C LEU A 94 11.29 -12.55 13.21
N GLU A 95 10.35 -12.76 12.30
CA GLU A 95 9.73 -14.05 12.00
C GLU A 95 10.73 -15.17 11.68
N ASN A 96 11.81 -14.85 10.95
CA ASN A 96 12.87 -15.82 10.64
C ASN A 96 13.61 -16.33 11.88
N PHE A 97 13.65 -15.54 12.95
CA PHE A 97 14.32 -15.89 14.21
C PHE A 97 13.32 -16.42 15.25
N PHE A 98 12.08 -15.94 15.20
CA PHE A 98 11.01 -16.27 16.14
C PHE A 98 9.73 -16.62 15.38
N PRO A 99 9.55 -17.88 14.93
CA PRO A 99 8.42 -18.29 14.09
C PRO A 99 7.04 -18.04 14.72
N ASP A 100 6.95 -18.08 16.05
CA ASP A 100 5.70 -17.86 16.79
C ASP A 100 5.34 -16.38 17.00
N ILE A 101 6.13 -15.43 16.45
CA ILE A 101 5.94 -14.01 16.69
C ILE A 101 4.55 -13.49 16.28
N HIS A 102 3.98 -14.04 15.21
CA HIS A 102 2.62 -13.67 14.78
C HIS A 102 1.56 -14.16 15.78
N LYS A 103 1.75 -15.32 16.41
CA LYS A 103 0.89 -15.81 17.49
C LYS A 103 0.97 -14.88 18.70
N ILE A 104 2.18 -14.43 19.04
CA ILE A 104 2.43 -13.49 20.13
C ILE A 104 1.73 -12.15 19.86
N ARG A 105 1.92 -11.56 18.66
CA ARG A 105 1.27 -10.31 18.24
C ARG A 105 -0.26 -10.41 18.32
N ASN A 106 -0.81 -11.54 17.89
CA ASN A 106 -2.25 -11.76 17.84
C ASN A 106 -2.83 -12.28 19.17
N SER A 107 -2.01 -12.38 20.23
CA SER A 107 -2.50 -12.81 21.54
C SER A 107 -3.56 -11.85 22.10
N PRO A 108 -4.48 -12.34 22.96
CA PRO A 108 -5.53 -11.49 23.54
C PRO A 108 -4.98 -10.27 24.28
N ILE A 109 -3.89 -10.43 25.04
CA ILE A 109 -3.32 -9.33 25.82
C ILE A 109 -2.79 -8.20 24.93
N VAL A 110 -2.05 -8.50 23.86
CA VAL A 110 -1.54 -7.48 22.92
C VAL A 110 -2.70 -6.77 22.21
N SER A 111 -3.70 -7.53 21.77
CA SER A 111 -4.88 -7.02 21.09
C SER A 111 -5.72 -6.10 22.00
N HIS A 112 -5.94 -6.51 23.25
CA HIS A 112 -6.65 -5.72 24.25
C HIS A 112 -5.87 -4.46 24.62
N THR A 113 -4.55 -4.54 24.75
CA THR A 113 -3.70 -3.38 25.03
C THR A 113 -3.73 -2.35 23.91
N LEU A 114 -3.67 -2.79 22.63
CA LEU A 114 -3.87 -1.89 21.49
C LEU A 114 -5.26 -1.24 21.50
N LYS A 115 -6.31 -2.01 21.81
CA LYS A 115 -7.68 -1.50 21.93
C LYS A 115 -7.79 -0.46 23.05
N GLY A 116 -7.17 -0.72 24.20
CA GLY A 116 -7.09 0.21 25.32
C GLY A 116 -6.36 1.49 24.94
N CYS A 117 -5.20 1.39 24.31
CA CYS A 117 -4.42 2.56 23.85
C CYS A 117 -5.20 3.40 22.84
N ARG A 118 -5.94 2.77 21.91
CA ARG A 118 -6.83 3.49 20.99
C ARG A 118 -7.95 4.26 21.70
N ARG A 119 -8.51 3.70 22.77
CA ARG A 119 -9.54 4.39 23.57
C ARG A 119 -8.96 5.56 24.37
N LEU A 120 -7.76 5.38 24.95
CA LEU A 120 -7.13 6.38 25.81
C LEU A 120 -6.45 7.52 25.04
N LYS A 121 -5.82 7.19 23.91
CA LYS A 121 -4.92 8.09 23.17
C LYS A 121 -5.23 8.15 21.67
N GLY A 122 -6.36 7.58 21.26
CA GLY A 122 -6.84 7.70 19.88
C GLY A 122 -7.14 9.16 19.54
N SER A 123 -6.91 9.51 18.28
CA SER A 123 -7.26 10.82 17.74
C SER A 123 -8.21 10.63 16.57
N GLU A 124 -9.10 11.58 16.34
CA GLU A 124 -9.94 11.58 15.15
C GLU A 124 -9.10 11.54 13.86
N ILE A 125 -9.58 10.80 12.88
CA ILE A 125 -8.95 10.70 11.56
C ILE A 125 -9.31 11.96 10.76
N LYS A 126 -8.39 12.93 10.73
CA LYS A 126 -8.49 14.08 9.83
C LYS A 126 -8.30 13.63 8.38
N ARG A 127 -9.41 13.53 7.64
CA ARG A 127 -9.39 13.22 6.20
C ARG A 127 -9.22 14.50 5.40
N LYS A 128 -8.38 14.46 4.35
CA LYS A 128 -8.31 15.54 3.37
C LYS A 128 -9.58 15.53 2.53
N SER A 129 -10.06 16.71 2.13
CA SER A 129 -11.16 16.83 1.17
C SER A 129 -10.79 16.13 -0.14
N PRO A 130 -11.76 15.46 -0.80
CA PRO A 130 -11.49 14.81 -2.08
C PRO A 130 -11.14 15.86 -3.14
N LEU A 131 -10.20 15.52 -4.01
CA LEU A 131 -9.88 16.33 -5.19
C LEU A 131 -11.09 16.29 -6.14
N SER A 132 -11.65 17.45 -6.48
CA SER A 132 -12.84 17.56 -7.33
C SER A 132 -12.49 17.91 -8.78
N ARG A 133 -13.45 17.71 -9.70
CA ARG A 133 -13.31 18.16 -11.10
C ARG A 133 -13.10 19.67 -11.21
N ASP A 134 -13.67 20.45 -10.30
CA ASP A 134 -13.49 21.90 -10.29
C ASP A 134 -12.08 22.29 -9.85
N ASN A 135 -11.48 21.53 -8.94
CA ASN A 135 -10.06 21.72 -8.62
C ASN A 135 -9.16 21.43 -9.83
N ILE A 136 -9.47 20.39 -10.61
CA ILE A 136 -8.73 20.08 -11.85
C ILE A 136 -8.89 21.20 -12.87
N ARG A 137 -10.13 21.67 -13.11
CA ARG A 137 -10.39 22.80 -14.04
C ARG A 137 -9.67 24.07 -13.59
N HIS A 138 -9.67 24.35 -12.30
CA HIS A 138 -8.96 25.49 -11.74
C HIS A 138 -7.45 25.38 -11.99
N ALA A 139 -6.84 24.23 -11.69
CA ALA A 139 -5.42 24.00 -11.95
C ALA A 139 -5.07 24.19 -13.44
N ILE A 140 -5.86 23.61 -14.36
CA ILE A 140 -5.67 23.77 -15.81
C ILE A 140 -5.77 25.25 -16.19
N LYS A 141 -6.80 25.95 -15.74
CA LYS A 141 -6.99 27.38 -16.07
C LYS A 141 -5.80 28.23 -15.59
N THR A 142 -5.25 27.92 -14.41
CA THR A 142 -4.16 28.69 -13.81
C THR A 142 -2.81 28.38 -14.43
N LEU A 143 -2.51 27.10 -14.72
CA LEU A 143 -1.16 26.66 -15.09
C LEU A 143 -0.98 26.41 -16.60
N SER A 144 -2.06 26.20 -17.37
CA SER A 144 -1.96 25.96 -18.82
C SER A 144 -1.34 27.12 -19.62
N PRO A 145 -1.44 28.41 -19.22
CA PRO A 145 -0.75 29.48 -19.92
C PRO A 145 0.76 29.53 -19.65
N SER A 146 1.24 28.84 -18.62
CA SER A 146 2.66 28.85 -18.25
C SER A 146 3.50 28.09 -19.28
N SER A 147 4.66 28.64 -19.64
CA SER A 147 5.67 27.95 -20.43
C SER A 147 6.65 27.16 -19.56
N ASP A 148 6.46 27.16 -18.24
CA ASP A 148 7.32 26.44 -17.31
C ASP A 148 7.14 24.92 -17.43
N TYR A 149 8.26 24.20 -17.35
CA TYR A 149 8.27 22.76 -17.47
C TYR A 149 7.61 22.08 -16.28
N ASP A 150 7.85 22.57 -15.05
CA ASP A 150 7.32 21.97 -13.84
C ASP A 150 5.81 22.18 -13.73
N ASP A 151 5.29 23.32 -14.19
CA ASP A 151 3.85 23.56 -14.31
C ASP A 151 3.19 22.57 -15.29
N SER A 152 3.82 22.38 -16.46
CA SER A 152 3.35 21.43 -17.48
C SER A 152 3.40 19.98 -16.97
N LEU A 153 4.49 19.61 -16.29
CA LEU A 153 4.67 18.29 -15.69
C LEU A 153 3.65 18.05 -14.57
N PHE A 154 3.45 19.03 -13.69
CA PHE A 154 2.46 18.95 -12.61
C PHE A 154 1.05 18.76 -13.16
N LEU A 155 0.66 19.55 -14.17
CA LEU A 155 -0.64 19.37 -14.84
C LEU A 155 -0.79 17.98 -15.45
N ALA A 156 0.24 17.49 -16.15
CA ALA A 156 0.23 16.15 -16.71
C ALA A 156 0.04 15.08 -15.61
N LEU A 157 0.79 15.14 -14.52
CA LEU A 157 0.67 14.19 -13.40
C LEU A 157 -0.68 14.29 -12.70
N LEU A 158 -1.20 15.50 -12.49
CA LEU A 158 -2.48 15.76 -11.83
C LEU A 158 -3.65 15.20 -12.64
N VAL A 159 -3.72 15.55 -13.93
CA VAL A 159 -4.79 15.11 -14.83
C VAL A 159 -4.70 13.60 -15.09
N THR A 160 -3.51 13.08 -15.32
CA THR A 160 -3.30 11.62 -15.49
C THR A 160 -3.72 10.89 -14.23
N GLY A 161 -3.19 11.29 -13.07
CA GLY A 161 -3.46 10.65 -11.79
C GLY A 161 -4.94 10.66 -11.41
N PHE A 162 -5.61 11.80 -11.59
CA PHE A 162 -7.03 11.92 -11.31
C PHE A 162 -7.88 11.03 -12.22
N ASN A 163 -7.69 11.10 -13.54
CA ASN A 163 -8.56 10.37 -14.48
C ASN A 163 -8.26 8.88 -14.53
N SER A 164 -7.00 8.46 -14.30
CA SER A 164 -6.61 7.04 -14.28
C SER A 164 -6.58 6.42 -12.88
N LEU A 165 -6.92 7.20 -11.84
CA LEU A 165 -6.95 6.82 -10.42
C LEU A 165 -5.62 6.24 -9.92
N LEU A 166 -4.50 6.83 -10.37
CA LEU A 166 -3.17 6.37 -9.98
C LEU A 166 -2.75 6.90 -8.63
N CYS A 167 -2.04 6.06 -7.89
CA CYS A 167 -1.35 6.48 -6.68
C CYS A 167 -0.10 7.31 -7.04
N LEU A 168 0.34 8.18 -6.12
CA LEU A 168 1.54 9.01 -6.33
C LEU A 168 2.79 8.18 -6.66
N ALA A 169 2.93 7.01 -6.04
CA ALA A 169 4.05 6.10 -6.27
C ALA A 169 4.05 5.43 -7.67
N GLU A 170 2.94 5.54 -8.41
CA GLU A 170 2.82 5.06 -9.80
C GLU A 170 3.12 6.18 -10.81
N LEU A 171 2.92 7.43 -10.39
CA LEU A 171 3.08 8.63 -11.20
C LEU A 171 4.49 9.22 -11.12
N SER A 172 5.19 8.99 -10.01
CA SER A 172 6.44 9.68 -9.68
C SER A 172 7.51 8.73 -9.19
N MET A 173 8.76 9.17 -9.33
CA MET A 173 9.92 8.48 -8.79
C MET A 173 10.24 9.03 -7.39
N PRO A 174 10.53 8.19 -6.39
CA PRO A 174 10.89 8.68 -5.06
C PRO A 174 12.15 9.55 -5.06
N ASP A 175 12.16 10.58 -4.23
CA ASP A 175 13.32 11.46 -4.04
C ASP A 175 14.53 10.69 -3.54
N SER A 176 14.32 9.80 -2.56
CA SER A 176 15.36 8.95 -1.98
C SER A 176 15.90 7.97 -3.03
N LYS A 177 17.19 8.14 -3.38
CA LYS A 177 17.91 7.28 -4.32
C LYS A 177 17.85 5.78 -3.96
N LYS A 178 17.75 5.43 -2.68
CA LYS A 178 17.69 4.03 -2.21
C LYS A 178 16.34 3.35 -2.49
N SER A 179 15.27 4.15 -2.64
CA SER A 179 13.90 3.66 -2.90
C SER A 179 13.53 3.71 -4.38
N ARG A 180 14.44 4.20 -5.23
CA ARG A 180 14.27 4.32 -6.67
C ARG A 180 14.32 2.96 -7.34
N ASN A 181 13.24 2.60 -8.05
CA ASN A 181 13.18 1.37 -8.84
C ASN A 181 12.71 1.66 -10.26
N TRP A 182 13.66 1.65 -11.20
CA TRP A 182 13.40 1.91 -12.63
C TRP A 182 12.46 0.91 -13.29
N ARG A 183 12.30 -0.29 -12.72
CA ARG A 183 11.35 -1.29 -13.23
C ARG A 183 9.89 -0.90 -12.95
N LYS A 184 9.63 0.04 -12.04
CA LYS A 184 8.29 0.49 -11.67
C LYS A 184 7.82 1.74 -12.40
N ILE A 185 8.71 2.42 -13.12
CA ILE A 185 8.42 3.73 -13.71
C ILE A 185 7.71 3.56 -15.04
N VAL A 186 6.60 4.30 -15.22
CA VAL A 186 5.93 4.46 -16.50
C VAL A 186 6.89 5.08 -17.51
N ARG A 187 7.13 4.39 -18.63
CA ARG A 187 8.01 4.90 -19.70
C ARG A 187 7.21 5.77 -20.65
N ARG A 188 7.75 6.95 -20.99
CA ARG A 188 7.17 7.83 -22.03
C ARG A 188 6.94 7.12 -23.36
N THR A 189 7.83 6.17 -23.71
CA THR A 189 7.78 5.40 -24.95
C THR A 189 6.64 4.40 -25.00
N SER A 190 5.95 4.17 -23.88
CA SER A 190 4.76 3.31 -23.83
C SER A 190 3.45 4.05 -24.11
N VAL A 191 3.51 5.37 -24.29
CA VAL A 191 2.32 6.18 -24.54
C VAL A 191 1.80 5.90 -25.94
N GLU A 192 0.52 5.55 -26.01
CA GLU A 192 -0.23 5.37 -27.23
C GLU A 192 -1.39 6.37 -27.26
N TRP A 193 -1.47 7.16 -28.32
CA TRP A 193 -2.58 8.07 -28.55
C TRP A 193 -3.78 7.31 -29.12
N LEU A 194 -4.95 7.58 -28.57
CA LEU A 194 -6.23 7.00 -28.96
C LEU A 194 -7.18 8.12 -29.42
N ALA A 195 -8.25 7.76 -30.12
CA ALA A 195 -9.22 8.74 -30.65
C ALA A 195 -9.80 9.69 -29.57
N GLU A 196 -9.99 9.19 -28.35
CA GLU A 196 -10.59 9.94 -27.25
C GLU A 196 -9.64 10.15 -26.06
N GLY A 197 -8.34 9.90 -26.23
CA GLY A 197 -7.37 10.07 -25.13
C GLY A 197 -6.04 9.38 -25.37
N TYR A 198 -5.48 8.79 -24.33
CA TYR A 198 -4.22 8.06 -24.41
C TYR A 198 -4.19 6.89 -23.43
N ALA A 199 -3.28 5.96 -23.70
CA ALA A 199 -2.96 4.83 -22.87
C ALA A 199 -1.45 4.71 -22.68
N PHE A 200 -1.02 4.03 -21.62
CA PHE A 200 0.39 3.74 -21.37
C PHE A 200 0.56 2.43 -20.59
N PHE A 201 1.78 1.90 -20.57
CA PHE A 201 2.10 0.72 -19.79
C PHE A 201 2.49 1.12 -18.37
N LEU A 202 1.78 0.59 -17.38
CA LEU A 202 2.09 0.70 -15.96
C LEU A 202 2.83 -0.58 -15.51
N PRO A 203 4.15 -0.52 -15.27
CA PRO A 203 4.93 -1.74 -15.01
C PRO A 203 4.63 -2.40 -13.67
N ALA A 204 4.22 -1.63 -12.68
CA ALA A 204 3.92 -2.12 -11.35
C ALA A 204 2.81 -1.29 -10.73
N HIS A 205 1.94 -1.96 -9.97
CA HIS A 205 0.93 -1.31 -9.14
C HIS A 205 0.82 -2.05 -7.82
N LYS A 206 0.33 -1.40 -6.76
CA LYS A 206 0.37 -1.94 -5.39
C LYS A 206 -0.33 -3.30 -5.23
N ALA A 207 -1.30 -3.64 -6.09
CA ALA A 207 -2.01 -4.92 -6.07
C ALA A 207 -1.48 -5.95 -7.09
N ASN A 208 -0.44 -5.63 -7.88
CA ASN A 208 0.27 -6.62 -8.70
C ASN A 208 1.56 -7.03 -8.00
N THR A 209 1.44 -8.03 -7.13
CA THR A 209 2.56 -8.65 -6.40
C THR A 209 3.47 -9.48 -7.29
N ALA A 210 3.05 -9.82 -8.52
CA ALA A 210 3.80 -10.64 -9.48
C ALA A 210 4.57 -9.82 -10.53
N PHE A 211 4.45 -8.48 -10.52
CA PHE A 211 5.10 -7.58 -11.50
C PHE A 211 4.76 -7.83 -12.97
N GLU A 212 3.60 -8.43 -13.25
CA GLU A 212 3.15 -8.71 -14.64
C GLU A 212 2.86 -7.44 -15.47
N GLY A 213 2.89 -6.24 -14.86
CA GLY A 213 2.53 -4.98 -15.48
C GLY A 213 1.07 -4.91 -15.91
N ASN A 214 0.58 -3.74 -16.33
CA ASN A 214 -0.78 -3.55 -16.86
C ASN A 214 -0.83 -2.35 -17.80
N LYS A 215 -1.59 -2.45 -18.90
CA LYS A 215 -1.90 -1.29 -19.76
C LYS A 215 -2.98 -0.42 -19.10
N GLN A 216 -2.70 0.85 -18.85
CA GLN A 216 -3.62 1.82 -18.24
C GLN A 216 -4.15 2.76 -19.33
N GLY A 217 -5.46 3.04 -19.32
CA GLY A 217 -6.11 4.00 -20.20
C GLY A 217 -6.87 5.06 -19.41
N VAL A 218 -7.02 6.25 -19.98
CA VAL A 218 -7.70 7.41 -19.35
C VAL A 218 -9.22 7.42 -19.59
N LEU A 219 -9.76 6.45 -20.35
CA LEU A 219 -11.19 6.37 -20.66
C LEU A 219 -11.97 5.54 -19.61
N PRO A 220 -13.17 5.98 -19.16
CA PRO A 220 -13.95 5.31 -18.13
C PRO A 220 -14.24 3.82 -18.39
N TYR A 221 -14.49 3.43 -19.64
CA TYR A 221 -14.76 2.04 -19.99
C TYR A 221 -13.51 1.13 -19.85
N LEU A 222 -12.31 1.69 -20.07
CA LEU A 222 -11.04 0.97 -19.90
C LEU A 222 -10.67 0.77 -18.42
N ILE A 223 -11.17 1.64 -17.53
CA ILE A 223 -10.99 1.54 -16.08
C ILE A 223 -11.96 0.49 -15.50
N GLN A 224 -13.19 0.44 -16.00
CA GLN A 224 -14.25 -0.45 -15.51
C GLN A 224 -14.10 -1.90 -15.99
N ALA A 225 -13.58 -2.13 -17.21
CA ALA A 225 -13.42 -3.46 -17.80
C ALA A 225 -12.28 -4.30 -17.19
N ARG A 226 -11.49 -3.76 -16.24
CA ARG A 226 -10.17 -4.33 -15.90
C ARG A 226 -9.95 -4.66 -14.42
N GLY A 227 -11.03 -4.91 -13.67
CA GLY A 227 -10.97 -5.64 -12.41
C GLY A 227 -10.14 -5.01 -11.28
N ARG A 228 -9.74 -3.74 -11.36
CA ARG A 228 -9.02 -3.04 -10.27
C ARG A 228 -9.85 -2.93 -8.98
N TRP A 229 -11.16 -3.10 -9.07
CA TRP A 229 -12.11 -3.12 -7.97
C TRP A 229 -13.13 -4.25 -8.22
N SER A 230 -13.18 -5.25 -7.35
CA SER A 230 -14.22 -6.30 -7.36
C SER A 230 -15.56 -5.83 -6.76
N SER A 231 -15.66 -4.55 -6.37
CA SER A 231 -16.73 -4.03 -5.54
C SER A 231 -17.57 -2.96 -6.26
N MET A 232 -18.88 -3.03 -6.04
CA MET A 232 -19.89 -2.02 -6.36
C MET A 232 -19.49 -0.57 -5.94
N ALA A 233 -18.49 -0.41 -5.07
CA ALA A 233 -17.91 0.87 -4.65
C ALA A 233 -17.36 1.73 -5.81
N PHE A 234 -16.86 1.14 -6.91
CA PHE A 234 -16.42 1.91 -8.08
C PHE A 234 -17.59 2.67 -8.74
N LYS A 235 -18.79 2.09 -8.73
CA LYS A 235 -20.01 2.75 -9.23
C LYS A 235 -20.49 3.85 -8.28
N ILE A 236 -20.32 3.68 -6.97
CA ILE A 236 -20.71 4.67 -5.94
C ILE A 236 -19.78 5.90 -5.93
N TYR A 237 -18.49 5.73 -6.19
CA TYR A 237 -17.53 6.85 -6.17
C TYR A 237 -17.68 7.80 -7.39
N ILE A 238 -18.06 7.26 -8.55
CA ILE A 238 -18.24 8.05 -9.78
C ILE A 238 -19.69 8.51 -9.97
N GLN A 239 -20.69 7.75 -9.51
CA GLN A 239 -22.07 8.21 -9.52
C GLN A 239 -22.56 8.60 -8.12
N LYS A 240 -22.87 9.90 -8.03
CA LYS A 240 -23.99 10.46 -7.27
C LYS A 240 -23.73 10.55 -5.75
N ASN A 241 -23.18 11.70 -5.34
CA ASN A 241 -23.43 12.21 -3.99
C ASN A 241 -24.95 12.38 -3.83
N PRO A 242 -25.62 11.58 -2.97
CA PRO A 242 -27.07 11.58 -2.87
C PRO A 242 -27.64 12.93 -2.41
N VAL A 243 -26.85 13.72 -1.68
CA VAL A 243 -27.22 15.07 -1.25
C VAL A 243 -27.29 16.03 -2.42
N LEU A 244 -26.37 15.92 -3.40
CA LEU A 244 -26.39 16.76 -4.61
C LEU A 244 -27.52 16.38 -5.55
N LEU A 245 -27.92 15.11 -5.59
CA LEU A 245 -29.11 14.71 -6.35
C LEU A 245 -30.40 15.18 -5.71
N GLN A 246 -30.52 15.11 -4.38
CA GLN A 246 -31.71 15.58 -3.68
C GLN A 246 -31.91 17.09 -3.87
N ALA A 247 -30.83 17.88 -3.78
CA ALA A 247 -30.87 19.32 -4.07
C ALA A 247 -31.28 19.64 -5.52
N MET A 248 -30.92 18.80 -6.49
CA MET A 248 -31.34 18.95 -7.90
C MET A 248 -32.79 18.50 -8.15
N ILE A 249 -33.35 17.67 -7.28
CA ILE A 249 -34.76 17.25 -7.31
C ILE A 249 -35.62 18.32 -6.64
N ASP A 250 -35.18 18.87 -5.50
CA ASP A 250 -35.93 19.87 -4.74
C ASP A 250 -36.00 21.24 -5.47
N THR A 251 -34.98 21.58 -6.25
CA THR A 251 -34.98 22.78 -7.13
C THR A 251 -35.89 22.68 -8.36
N ARG A 252 -36.51 21.51 -8.60
CA ARG A 252 -37.47 21.29 -9.71
C ARG A 252 -38.93 21.21 -9.25
N ALA A 253 -39.21 21.32 -7.95
CA ALA A 253 -40.58 21.46 -7.50
C ALA A 253 -41.05 22.91 -7.74
N PRO A 254 -42.11 23.15 -8.53
CA PRO A 254 -42.68 24.48 -8.62
C PRO A 254 -43.23 24.87 -7.24
N SER A 255 -42.81 26.02 -6.76
CA SER A 255 -43.49 26.73 -5.68
C SER A 255 -44.96 26.89 -6.07
N ILE A 256 -45.86 26.37 -5.22
CA ILE A 256 -47.30 26.65 -5.25
C ILE A 256 -47.51 28.17 -5.20
#